data_AF-A0A935IYT9-F1
#
_entry.id   AF-A0A935IYT9-F1
#
_cell.length_a   1.000
_cell.length_b   1.000
_cell.length_c   1.000
_cell.angle_alpha   90.00
_cell.angle_beta   90.00
_cell.angle_gamma   90.00
#
_symmetry.space_group_name_H-M   'P 1'
#
loop_
_entity.id
_entity.type
_entity.pdbx_description
1 polymer ?
#
loop_
_entity_poly.entity_id
_entity_poly.type
_entity_poly.pdbx_seq_one_letter_code
_entity_poly.pdbx_strand_id
1 'polypeptide(L)'
;MQLHFLITSKQRAYGAMFMESLDETVLAFMYPSDGTRTFHTFFCPPMRIAALSAAGQVVFDEVIPRWQWVRLPTCRYVIETGPGVDYRPFMDSIISSTLELPDYGAMHAGTGMDHLLFSLLAEAVADIRRIREAHQDGIIPEIQRQKFAAWERGQIVSSAGFILDFSSVWNLPNGAVKLSHSVLKAEEPYLDEIVAASVAGVPWRHEFPNHCMRCGKPASWRPVLSPAPNAPLELLWRYQRPENAIPICHHCTETLNLLRDESLQLDMVWGLWGPRFEALWQWHRALKNHRLPGDWDMCTHPLWPREYGGTSWETGSGALAHAVPHPPRDVLRNEQHLQALKQALYSKPFRGRQPGEAPLQKLLDFHLDIPKGDSP
;
A
#
# COMPACT_ATOMS: atom_id res chain seq x y z
N MET A 1 -22.45 23.96 -15.87
CA MET A 1 -21.25 23.38 -16.52
C MET A 1 -19.98 24.00 -15.95
N GLN A 2 -19.02 23.16 -15.56
CA GLN A 2 -17.77 23.57 -14.90
C GLN A 2 -16.56 23.09 -15.71
N LEU A 3 -15.72 24.03 -16.15
CA LEU A 3 -14.48 23.75 -16.87
C LEU A 3 -13.32 23.60 -15.90
N HIS A 4 -12.58 22.49 -15.99
CA HIS A 4 -11.36 22.25 -15.23
C HIS A 4 -10.16 22.09 -16.16
N PHE A 5 -9.12 22.89 -15.93
CA PHE A 5 -7.86 22.76 -16.64
C PHE A 5 -6.97 21.73 -15.95
N LEU A 6 -6.65 20.65 -16.66
CA LEU A 6 -5.70 19.62 -16.23
C LEU A 6 -4.33 19.95 -16.80
N ILE A 7 -3.58 20.75 -16.05
CA ILE A 7 -2.28 21.30 -16.46
C ILE A 7 -1.10 20.49 -15.93
N THR A 8 -1.26 19.91 -14.73
CA THR A 8 -0.22 19.06 -14.15
C THR A 8 -0.35 17.63 -14.65
N SER A 9 0.75 16.94 -14.51
CA SER A 9 0.93 15.54 -14.85
C SER A 9 0.07 14.59 -14.03
N LYS A 10 -0.02 14.85 -12.72
CA LYS A 10 -0.94 14.13 -11.85
C LYS A 10 -2.39 14.35 -12.28
N GLN A 11 -2.80 15.59 -12.54
CA GLN A 11 -4.16 15.89 -13.02
C GLN A 11 -4.48 15.18 -14.34
N ARG A 12 -3.58 15.24 -15.32
CA ARG A 12 -3.74 14.56 -16.62
C ARG A 12 -3.72 13.04 -16.51
N ALA A 13 -3.00 12.47 -15.55
CA ALA A 13 -2.99 11.02 -15.32
C ALA A 13 -4.30 10.53 -14.68
N TYR A 14 -4.90 11.34 -13.79
CA TYR A 14 -6.20 11.01 -13.19
C TYR A 14 -7.35 11.24 -14.17
N GLY A 15 -7.41 12.38 -14.85
CA GLY A 15 -8.53 12.68 -15.76
C GLY A 15 -9.89 12.47 -15.08
N ALA A 16 -10.79 11.76 -15.76
CA ALA A 16 -12.09 11.32 -15.22
C ALA A 16 -12.06 10.02 -14.39
N MET A 17 -10.89 9.46 -14.06
CA MET A 17 -10.79 8.21 -13.30
C MET A 17 -11.47 8.33 -11.94
N PHE A 18 -12.21 7.29 -11.58
CA PHE A 18 -12.96 7.15 -10.33
C PHE A 18 -14.10 8.16 -10.14
N MET A 19 -14.42 8.97 -11.15
CA MET A 19 -15.64 9.76 -11.17
C MET A 19 -16.84 8.86 -11.46
N GLU A 20 -17.94 9.04 -10.73
CA GLU A 20 -19.19 8.29 -10.98
C GLU A 20 -19.80 8.68 -12.35
N SER A 21 -19.75 9.97 -12.67
CA SER A 21 -20.18 10.59 -13.93
C SER A 21 -19.39 11.89 -14.16
N LEU A 22 -19.34 12.35 -15.42
CA LEU A 22 -18.83 13.68 -15.74
C LEU A 22 -19.93 14.75 -15.67
N ASP A 23 -21.21 14.41 -15.80
CA ASP A 23 -22.36 15.33 -15.77
C ASP A 23 -22.08 16.67 -16.47
N GLU A 24 -22.18 17.80 -15.78
CA GLU A 24 -21.88 19.11 -16.37
C GLU A 24 -20.38 19.51 -16.31
N THR A 25 -19.49 18.58 -16.00
CA THR A 25 -18.05 18.78 -15.86
C THR A 25 -17.34 18.60 -17.20
N VAL A 26 -16.49 19.56 -17.54
CA VAL A 26 -15.63 19.51 -18.73
C VAL A 26 -14.17 19.54 -18.26
N LEU A 27 -13.42 18.48 -18.56
CA LEU A 27 -12.00 18.39 -18.23
C LEU A 27 -11.18 18.71 -19.48
N ALA A 28 -10.40 19.79 -19.44
CA ALA A 28 -9.52 20.20 -20.53
C ALA A 28 -8.07 19.86 -20.19
N PHE A 29 -7.53 18.87 -20.90
CA PHE A 29 -6.15 18.42 -20.82
C PHE A 29 -5.28 19.34 -21.67
N MET A 30 -4.42 20.09 -20.99
CA MET A 30 -3.55 21.07 -21.62
C MET A 30 -2.15 20.47 -21.80
N TYR A 31 -1.65 20.48 -23.04
CA TYR A 31 -0.29 19.99 -23.33
C TYR A 31 0.61 21.08 -23.91
N PRO A 32 1.91 21.06 -23.58
CA PRO A 32 2.86 22.08 -24.00
C PRO A 32 3.25 21.98 -25.48
N SER A 33 3.04 20.83 -26.12
CA SER A 33 3.43 20.54 -27.50
C SER A 33 2.39 19.66 -28.19
N ASP A 34 2.35 19.72 -29.53
CA ASP A 34 1.53 18.83 -30.35
C ASP A 34 2.14 17.43 -30.36
N GLY A 35 1.29 16.41 -30.24
CA GLY A 35 1.73 15.02 -30.33
C GLY A 35 0.56 14.07 -30.45
N THR A 36 0.85 12.85 -30.94
CA THR A 36 -0.10 11.75 -30.82
C THR A 36 -0.23 11.34 -29.36
N ARG A 37 -1.43 10.92 -28.95
CA ARG A 37 -1.71 10.61 -27.54
C ARG A 37 -2.49 9.31 -27.44
N THR A 38 -2.23 8.56 -26.38
CA THR A 38 -3.01 7.38 -26.04
C THR A 38 -3.66 7.62 -24.69
N PHE A 39 -4.98 7.51 -24.66
CA PHE A 39 -5.80 7.60 -23.46
C PHE A 39 -6.38 6.23 -23.13
N HIS A 40 -6.77 6.02 -21.88
CA HIS A 40 -7.59 4.88 -21.49
C HIS A 40 -8.83 5.35 -20.73
N THR A 41 -9.88 4.56 -20.81
CA THR A 41 -11.11 4.76 -20.02
C THR A 41 -11.24 3.73 -18.89
N PHE A 42 -10.12 3.17 -18.44
CA PHE A 42 -10.08 2.33 -17.23
C PHE A 42 -10.48 3.14 -16.02
N PHE A 43 -11.42 2.62 -15.24
CA PHE A 43 -11.99 3.30 -14.07
C PHE A 43 -12.69 4.64 -14.36
N CYS A 44 -12.94 4.98 -15.63
CA CYS A 44 -13.69 6.17 -16.02
C CYS A 44 -15.17 5.80 -16.30
N PRO A 45 -16.11 6.75 -16.15
CA PRO A 45 -17.46 6.59 -16.66
C PRO A 45 -17.48 6.61 -18.20
N PRO A 46 -18.57 6.18 -18.88
CA PRO A 46 -18.70 6.41 -20.32
C PRO A 46 -18.65 7.92 -20.59
N MET A 47 -17.85 8.33 -21.56
CA MET A 47 -17.53 9.75 -21.75
C MET A 47 -17.27 10.08 -23.21
N ARG A 48 -17.41 11.35 -23.57
CA ARG A 48 -16.97 11.87 -24.85
C ARG A 48 -15.53 12.35 -24.72
N ILE A 49 -14.69 11.97 -25.67
CA ILE A 49 -13.32 12.48 -25.81
C ILE A 49 -13.25 13.26 -27.12
N ALA A 50 -12.87 14.54 -27.03
CA ALA A 50 -12.57 15.38 -28.18
C ALA A 50 -11.11 15.82 -28.17
N ALA A 51 -10.41 15.68 -29.29
CA ALA A 51 -9.03 16.15 -29.43
C ALA A 51 -8.98 17.36 -30.36
N LEU A 52 -8.25 18.40 -29.96
CA LEU A 52 -8.10 19.65 -30.68
C LEU A 52 -6.64 19.89 -31.06
N SER A 53 -6.41 20.43 -32.25
CA SER A 53 -5.11 21.01 -32.63
C SER A 53 -4.81 22.29 -31.84
N ALA A 54 -3.58 22.80 -31.95
CA ALA A 54 -3.19 24.09 -31.37
C ALA A 54 -4.05 25.27 -31.87
N ALA A 55 -4.59 25.18 -33.09
CA ALA A 55 -5.49 26.18 -33.67
C ALA A 55 -6.97 25.99 -33.26
N GLY A 56 -7.28 25.01 -32.40
CA GLY A 56 -8.66 24.72 -31.97
C GLY A 56 -9.46 23.85 -32.93
N GLN A 57 -8.89 23.39 -34.04
CA GLN A 57 -9.58 22.46 -34.94
C GLN A 57 -9.79 21.10 -34.24
N VAL A 58 -11.04 20.61 -34.24
CA VAL A 58 -11.39 19.26 -33.77
C VAL A 58 -10.83 18.23 -34.75
N VAL A 59 -9.94 17.37 -34.26
CA VAL A 59 -9.30 16.29 -35.03
C VAL A 59 -9.79 14.89 -34.62
N PHE A 60 -10.53 14.81 -33.50
CA PHE A 60 -11.18 13.60 -33.00
C PHE A 60 -12.35 14.03 -32.09
N ASP A 61 -13.50 13.35 -32.17
CA ASP A 61 -14.67 13.58 -31.30
C ASP A 61 -15.56 12.33 -31.30
N GLU A 62 -15.44 11.51 -30.26
CA GLU A 62 -16.20 10.28 -30.13
C GLU A 62 -16.68 10.03 -28.69
N VAL A 63 -17.80 9.33 -28.55
CA VAL A 63 -18.25 8.79 -27.28
C VAL A 63 -17.58 7.43 -27.07
N ILE A 64 -16.76 7.34 -26.03
CA ILE A 64 -15.96 6.18 -25.70
C ILE A 64 -16.60 5.41 -24.54
N PRO A 65 -16.83 4.09 -24.69
CA PRO A 65 -17.32 3.27 -23.58
C PRO A 65 -16.24 3.05 -22.53
N ARG A 66 -16.63 2.48 -21.39
CA ARG A 66 -15.68 2.11 -20.32
C ARG A 66 -14.67 1.08 -20.84
N TRP A 67 -13.50 1.07 -20.22
CA TRP A 67 -12.46 0.05 -20.42
C TRP A 67 -11.85 -0.06 -21.82
N GLN A 68 -11.66 1.07 -22.50
CA GLN A 68 -11.06 1.13 -23.83
C GLN A 68 -9.74 1.87 -23.85
N TRP A 69 -8.88 1.49 -24.78
CA TRP A 69 -7.75 2.30 -25.23
C TRP A 69 -8.18 3.19 -26.38
N VAL A 70 -7.82 4.47 -26.33
CA VAL A 70 -8.15 5.46 -27.35
C VAL A 70 -6.87 6.06 -27.90
N ARG A 71 -6.60 5.83 -29.17
CA ARG A 71 -5.46 6.42 -29.88
C ARG A 71 -5.93 7.70 -30.56
N LEU A 72 -5.48 8.83 -30.04
CA LEU A 72 -5.79 10.15 -30.57
C LEU A 72 -4.77 10.56 -31.63
N PRO A 73 -5.20 11.23 -32.71
CA PRO A 73 -4.30 11.85 -33.67
C PRO A 73 -3.50 12.98 -33.02
N THR A 74 -2.56 13.56 -33.77
CA THR A 74 -1.75 14.69 -33.30
C THR A 74 -2.64 15.84 -32.83
N CYS A 75 -2.53 16.18 -31.54
CA CYS A 75 -3.36 17.20 -30.90
C CYS A 75 -2.60 17.96 -29.79
N ARG A 76 -3.06 19.18 -29.51
CA ARG A 76 -2.56 20.04 -28.42
C ARG A 76 -3.42 19.93 -27.17
N TYR A 77 -4.73 19.82 -27.36
CA TYR A 77 -5.70 19.80 -26.27
C TYR A 77 -6.58 18.56 -26.39
N VAL A 78 -6.95 17.98 -25.25
CA VAL A 78 -7.95 16.92 -25.18
C VAL A 78 -9.03 17.33 -24.21
N ILE A 79 -10.28 17.06 -24.54
CA ILE A 79 -11.44 17.39 -23.71
C ILE A 79 -12.17 16.10 -23.38
N GLU A 80 -12.35 15.84 -22.08
CA GLU A 80 -13.22 14.78 -21.58
C GLU A 80 -14.49 15.41 -21.00
N THR A 81 -15.64 14.88 -21.37
CA THR A 81 -16.94 15.36 -20.91
C THR A 81 -17.99 14.24 -20.92
N GLY A 82 -19.17 14.47 -20.31
CA GLY A 82 -20.27 13.52 -20.39
C GLY A 82 -20.73 13.27 -21.85
N PRO A 83 -21.25 12.09 -22.21
CA PRO A 83 -21.56 11.74 -23.61
C PRO A 83 -22.47 12.74 -24.35
N GLY A 84 -23.41 13.36 -23.63
CA GLY A 84 -24.38 14.33 -24.15
C GLY A 84 -24.03 15.80 -23.90
N VAL A 85 -22.84 16.10 -23.40
CA VAL A 85 -22.47 17.44 -22.94
C VAL A 85 -21.72 18.18 -24.05
N ASP A 86 -22.16 19.39 -24.38
CA ASP A 86 -21.53 20.21 -25.41
C ASP A 86 -20.32 20.97 -24.86
N TYR A 87 -19.11 20.62 -25.30
CA TYR A 87 -17.87 21.27 -24.86
C TYR A 87 -17.53 22.53 -25.68
N ARG A 88 -18.19 22.77 -26.82
CA ARG A 88 -17.86 23.86 -27.75
C ARG A 88 -17.87 25.25 -27.10
N PRO A 89 -18.77 25.58 -26.15
CA PRO A 89 -18.75 26.88 -25.46
C PRO A 89 -17.45 27.20 -24.72
N PHE A 90 -16.62 26.19 -24.44
CA PHE A 90 -15.36 26.35 -23.71
C PHE A 90 -14.13 26.40 -24.62
N MET A 91 -14.27 26.22 -25.94
CA MET A 91 -13.13 26.12 -26.86
C MET A 91 -12.27 27.37 -26.83
N ASP A 92 -12.87 28.56 -26.88
CA ASP A 92 -12.12 29.82 -26.85
C ASP A 92 -11.33 29.97 -25.55
N SER A 93 -11.93 29.64 -24.41
CA SER A 93 -11.27 29.64 -23.10
C SER A 93 -10.12 28.64 -23.02
N ILE A 94 -10.22 27.49 -23.69
CA ILE A 94 -9.18 26.47 -23.73
C ILE A 94 -8.01 26.93 -24.62
N ILE A 95 -8.30 27.44 -25.81
CA ILE A 95 -7.28 27.82 -26.80
C ILE A 95 -6.55 29.10 -26.37
N SER A 96 -7.27 30.07 -25.79
CA SER A 96 -6.69 31.35 -25.35
C SER A 96 -5.90 31.27 -24.04
N SER A 97 -5.87 30.10 -23.39
CA SER A 97 -5.22 29.90 -22.11
C SER A 97 -3.69 29.98 -22.22
N THR A 98 -3.10 31.06 -21.70
CA THR A 98 -1.64 31.25 -21.61
C THR A 98 -1.09 30.72 -20.29
N LEU A 99 -1.38 29.45 -19.97
CA LEU A 99 -0.83 28.80 -18.78
C LEU A 99 0.60 28.33 -19.07
N GLU A 100 1.52 28.57 -18.14
CA GLU A 100 2.82 27.91 -18.16
C GLU A 100 2.60 26.42 -17.88
N LEU A 101 2.71 25.60 -18.93
CA LEU A 101 2.48 24.17 -18.84
C LEU A 101 3.81 23.46 -18.51
N PRO A 102 3.93 22.79 -17.35
CA PRO A 102 5.13 22.03 -17.03
C PRO A 102 5.32 20.89 -18.05
N ASP A 103 6.53 20.77 -18.57
CA ASP A 103 6.90 19.85 -19.67
C ASP A 103 7.03 18.38 -19.22
N TYR A 104 6.73 18.08 -17.95
CA TYR A 104 6.99 16.77 -17.36
C TYR A 104 5.74 16.14 -16.76
N GLY A 105 5.24 15.05 -17.36
CA GLY A 105 4.64 13.93 -16.60
C GLY A 105 3.22 13.44 -16.94
N ALA A 106 2.66 13.67 -18.12
CA ALA A 106 1.78 12.60 -18.62
C ALA A 106 2.69 11.38 -18.87
N MET A 107 2.22 10.14 -18.63
CA MET A 107 2.99 8.97 -19.07
C MET A 107 3.40 9.21 -20.52
N HIS A 108 4.70 9.03 -20.81
CA HIS A 108 5.23 9.29 -22.13
C HIS A 108 4.38 8.52 -23.15
N ALA A 109 4.15 9.04 -24.35
CA ALA A 109 3.36 8.32 -25.36
C ALA A 109 3.95 6.94 -25.76
N GLY A 110 5.18 6.65 -25.31
CA GLY A 110 5.85 5.35 -25.43
C GLY A 110 5.88 4.53 -24.14
N THR A 111 5.21 4.97 -23.06
CA THR A 111 5.05 4.18 -21.84
C THR A 111 4.12 3.01 -22.16
N GLY A 112 4.71 1.82 -22.26
CA GLY A 112 4.01 0.59 -22.62
C GLY A 112 3.05 0.12 -21.53
N MET A 113 1.89 0.75 -21.43
CA MET A 113 0.80 0.30 -20.56
C MET A 113 0.25 -1.06 -20.97
N ASP A 114 0.38 -1.41 -22.23
CA ASP A 114 0.19 -2.76 -22.74
C ASP A 114 1.14 -3.75 -22.06
N HIS A 115 2.41 -3.39 -21.86
CA HIS A 115 3.35 -4.22 -21.09
C HIS A 115 2.98 -4.33 -19.62
N LEU A 116 2.50 -3.24 -18.99
CA LEU A 116 2.02 -3.29 -17.61
C LEU A 116 0.79 -4.20 -17.48
N LEU A 117 -0.23 -4.00 -18.31
CA LEU A 117 -1.44 -4.84 -18.31
C LEU A 117 -1.12 -6.30 -18.61
N PHE A 118 -0.25 -6.56 -19.58
CA PHE A 118 0.19 -7.91 -19.89
C PHE A 118 0.94 -8.53 -18.72
N SER A 119 1.79 -7.77 -18.04
CA SER A 119 2.51 -8.24 -16.85
C SER A 119 1.56 -8.57 -15.70
N LEU A 120 0.58 -7.70 -15.42
CA LEU A 120 -0.46 -7.94 -14.42
C LEU A 120 -1.31 -9.17 -14.76
N LEU A 121 -1.70 -9.33 -16.03
CA LEU A 121 -2.44 -10.52 -16.47
C LEU A 121 -1.58 -11.80 -16.35
N ALA A 122 -0.31 -11.73 -16.75
CA ALA A 122 0.60 -12.86 -16.67
C ALA A 122 0.83 -13.29 -15.20
N GLU A 123 1.00 -12.32 -14.30
CA GLU A 123 1.11 -12.55 -12.86
C GLU A 123 -0.19 -13.16 -12.30
N ALA A 124 -1.34 -12.60 -12.66
CA ALA A 124 -2.63 -13.12 -12.22
C ALA A 124 -2.86 -14.56 -12.69
N VAL A 125 -2.53 -14.88 -13.94
CA VAL A 125 -2.64 -16.25 -14.48
C VAL A 125 -1.62 -17.19 -13.81
N ALA A 126 -0.43 -16.70 -13.48
CA ALA A 126 0.57 -17.48 -12.74
C ALA A 126 0.08 -17.85 -11.33
N ASP A 127 -0.56 -16.92 -10.62
CA ASP A 127 -1.18 -17.18 -9.32
C ASP A 127 -2.30 -18.23 -9.42
N ILE A 128 -3.19 -18.11 -10.39
CA ILE A 128 -4.25 -19.12 -10.61
C ILE A 128 -3.65 -20.48 -10.98
N ARG A 129 -2.53 -20.51 -11.70
CA ARG A 129 -1.80 -21.75 -11.96
C ARG A 129 -1.23 -22.36 -10.67
N ARG A 130 -0.67 -21.57 -9.75
CA ARG A 130 -0.21 -22.05 -8.44
C ARG A 130 -1.35 -22.67 -7.64
N ILE A 131 -2.55 -22.09 -7.70
CA ILE A 131 -3.75 -22.70 -7.10
C ILE A 131 -4.07 -24.05 -7.74
N ARG A 132 -4.09 -24.15 -9.07
CA ARG A 132 -4.34 -25.42 -9.76
C ARG A 132 -3.30 -26.50 -9.41
N GLU A 133 -2.05 -26.11 -9.23
CA GLU A 133 -0.99 -27.06 -8.85
C GLU A 133 -1.13 -27.53 -7.39
N ALA A 134 -1.63 -26.67 -6.50
CA ALA A 134 -1.91 -27.02 -5.12
C ALA A 134 -3.19 -27.84 -4.94
N HIS A 135 -4.18 -27.63 -5.81
CA HIS A 135 -5.52 -28.21 -5.73
C HIS A 135 -5.85 -28.99 -7.00
N GLN A 136 -5.87 -30.33 -6.92
CA GLN A 136 -6.11 -31.20 -8.08
C GLN A 136 -7.48 -30.93 -8.72
N ASP A 137 -8.56 -31.07 -7.96
CA ASP A 137 -9.94 -30.85 -8.41
C ASP A 137 -10.73 -30.03 -7.37
N GLY A 138 -10.88 -28.72 -7.65
CA GLY A 138 -11.62 -27.79 -6.79
C GLY A 138 -10.83 -27.31 -5.57
N ILE A 139 -11.26 -26.20 -4.98
CA ILE A 139 -10.49 -25.52 -3.92
C ILE A 139 -10.91 -26.04 -2.55
N ILE A 140 -9.94 -26.55 -1.80
CA ILE A 140 -10.11 -27.02 -0.42
C ILE A 140 -9.56 -25.95 0.54
N PRO A 141 -10.39 -25.26 1.33
CA PRO A 141 -9.94 -24.15 2.18
C PRO A 141 -8.80 -24.50 3.14
N GLU A 142 -8.76 -25.74 3.64
CA GLU A 142 -7.70 -26.22 4.54
C GLU A 142 -6.35 -26.30 3.82
N ILE A 143 -6.33 -26.77 2.57
CA ILE A 143 -5.13 -26.80 1.75
C ILE A 143 -4.68 -25.37 1.46
N GLN A 144 -5.62 -24.44 1.21
CA GLN A 144 -5.27 -23.02 1.01
C GLN A 144 -4.53 -22.43 2.20
N ARG A 145 -5.09 -22.58 3.41
CA ARG A 145 -4.49 -22.05 4.64
C ARG A 145 -3.15 -22.70 4.98
N GLN A 146 -2.92 -23.96 4.56
CA GLN A 146 -1.65 -24.65 4.78
C GLN A 146 -0.58 -24.29 3.76
N LYS A 147 -0.95 -24.04 2.51
CA LYS A 147 -0.02 -23.83 1.39
C LYS A 147 0.39 -22.38 1.21
N PHE A 148 -0.49 -21.44 1.51
CA PHE A 148 -0.29 -20.02 1.20
C PHE A 148 -0.49 -19.19 2.46
N ALA A 149 0.43 -18.24 2.68
CA ALA A 149 0.28 -17.26 3.75
C ALA A 149 -0.91 -16.32 3.48
N ALA A 150 -1.41 -15.64 4.52
CA ALA A 150 -2.56 -14.73 4.39
C ALA A 150 -2.36 -13.64 3.32
N TRP A 151 -1.16 -13.06 3.24
CA TRP A 151 -0.83 -12.04 2.23
C TRP A 151 -0.81 -12.62 0.81
N GLU A 152 -0.30 -13.84 0.62
CA GLU A 152 -0.32 -14.54 -0.68
C GLU A 152 -1.75 -14.85 -1.10
N ARG A 153 -2.59 -15.30 -0.16
CA ARG A 153 -4.01 -15.55 -0.40
C ARG A 153 -4.72 -14.27 -0.86
N GLY A 154 -4.44 -13.13 -0.23
CA GLY A 154 -4.98 -11.84 -0.66
C GLY A 154 -4.50 -11.39 -2.04
N GLN A 155 -3.24 -11.65 -2.39
CA GLN A 155 -2.72 -11.42 -3.74
C GLN A 155 -3.45 -12.30 -4.76
N ILE A 156 -3.57 -13.60 -4.48
CA ILE A 156 -4.27 -14.55 -5.35
C ILE A 156 -5.75 -14.18 -5.54
N VAL A 157 -6.42 -13.71 -4.49
CA VAL A 157 -7.78 -13.17 -4.57
C VAL A 157 -7.85 -11.94 -5.47
N SER A 158 -6.87 -11.03 -5.35
CA SER A 158 -6.79 -9.84 -6.21
C SER A 158 -6.56 -10.24 -7.67
N SER A 159 -5.67 -11.19 -7.91
CA SER A 159 -5.41 -11.82 -9.22
C SER A 159 -6.66 -12.49 -9.80
N ALA A 160 -7.43 -13.21 -8.98
CA ALA A 160 -8.69 -13.82 -9.37
C ALA A 160 -9.73 -12.77 -9.78
N GLY A 161 -9.89 -11.71 -8.96
CA GLY A 161 -10.77 -10.57 -9.28
C GLY A 161 -10.38 -9.92 -10.60
N PHE A 162 -9.09 -9.62 -10.79
CA PHE A 162 -8.57 -9.05 -12.03
C PHE A 162 -8.91 -9.92 -13.24
N ILE A 163 -8.69 -11.24 -13.19
CA ILE A 163 -9.04 -12.15 -14.30
C ILE A 163 -10.54 -12.07 -14.64
N LEU A 164 -11.40 -12.03 -13.63
CA LEU A 164 -12.85 -11.97 -13.84
C LEU A 164 -13.29 -10.64 -14.44
N ASP A 165 -12.75 -9.52 -13.99
CA ASP A 165 -13.04 -8.18 -14.52
C ASP A 165 -12.73 -8.10 -16.03
N PHE A 166 -11.63 -8.74 -16.45
CA PHE A 166 -11.21 -8.76 -17.86
C PHE A 166 -11.77 -9.93 -18.67
N SER A 167 -12.45 -10.90 -18.06
CA SER A 167 -12.95 -12.10 -18.74
C SER A 167 -14.01 -11.82 -19.81
N SER A 168 -14.72 -10.70 -19.70
CA SER A 168 -15.72 -10.26 -20.68
C SER A 168 -15.10 -9.53 -21.87
N VAL A 169 -13.89 -8.98 -21.71
CA VAL A 169 -13.22 -8.12 -22.68
C VAL A 169 -12.11 -8.89 -23.42
N TRP A 170 -11.47 -9.83 -22.74
CA TRP A 170 -10.35 -10.61 -23.26
C TRP A 170 -10.70 -12.09 -23.39
N ASN A 171 -10.14 -12.74 -24.40
CA ASN A 171 -10.26 -14.19 -24.57
C ASN A 171 -9.31 -14.91 -23.61
N LEU A 172 -9.77 -15.16 -22.39
CA LEU A 172 -9.01 -15.82 -21.33
C LEU A 172 -9.28 -17.33 -21.27
N PRO A 173 -8.31 -18.16 -20.83
CA PRO A 173 -8.53 -19.59 -20.68
C PRO A 173 -9.70 -19.90 -19.73
N ASN A 174 -10.69 -20.67 -20.21
CA ASN A 174 -11.88 -21.04 -19.43
C ASN A 174 -11.55 -21.66 -18.05
N GLY A 175 -10.46 -22.43 -17.97
CA GLY A 175 -10.00 -23.00 -16.71
C GLY A 175 -9.58 -21.93 -15.70
N ALA A 176 -8.91 -20.86 -16.15
CA ALA A 176 -8.49 -19.76 -15.28
C ALA A 176 -9.70 -18.96 -14.76
N VAL A 177 -10.68 -18.69 -15.62
CA VAL A 177 -11.91 -17.98 -15.24
C VAL A 177 -12.71 -18.78 -14.20
N LYS A 178 -12.96 -20.08 -14.46
CA LYS A 178 -13.69 -20.95 -13.52
C LYS A 178 -12.97 -21.12 -12.19
N LEU A 179 -11.65 -21.26 -12.21
CA LEU A 179 -10.86 -21.38 -10.99
C LEU A 179 -10.84 -20.05 -10.20
N SER A 180 -10.78 -18.91 -10.87
CA SER A 180 -10.87 -17.58 -10.24
C SER A 180 -12.20 -17.39 -9.48
N HIS A 181 -13.33 -17.78 -10.07
CA HIS A 181 -14.61 -17.81 -9.36
C HIS A 181 -14.58 -18.71 -8.11
N SER A 182 -13.92 -19.85 -8.22
CA SER A 182 -13.83 -20.81 -7.12
C SER A 182 -12.95 -20.27 -5.99
N VAL A 183 -11.86 -19.55 -6.31
CA VAL A 183 -10.97 -18.89 -5.34
C VAL A 183 -11.77 -17.88 -4.54
N LEU A 184 -12.44 -16.95 -5.22
CA LEU A 184 -13.21 -15.89 -4.55
C LEU A 184 -14.28 -16.48 -3.63
N LYS A 185 -14.98 -17.53 -4.08
CA LYS A 185 -15.99 -18.20 -3.27
C LYS A 185 -15.40 -18.91 -2.04
N ALA A 186 -14.24 -19.54 -2.18
CA ALA A 186 -13.60 -20.26 -1.07
C ALA A 186 -13.04 -19.30 0.00
N GLU A 187 -12.59 -18.12 -0.43
CA GLU A 187 -11.94 -17.12 0.42
C GLU A 187 -12.89 -16.01 0.91
N GLU A 188 -14.14 -15.97 0.43
CA GLU A 188 -15.18 -14.99 0.79
C GLU A 188 -15.29 -14.71 2.30
N PRO A 189 -15.27 -15.71 3.21
CA PRO A 189 -15.39 -15.44 4.66
C PRO A 189 -14.25 -14.62 5.27
N TYR A 190 -13.13 -14.48 4.55
CA TYR A 190 -11.88 -13.90 5.04
C TYR A 190 -11.38 -12.76 4.17
N LEU A 191 -12.16 -12.35 3.16
CA LEU A 191 -11.74 -11.49 2.06
C LEU A 191 -11.07 -10.21 2.56
N ASP A 192 -11.73 -9.47 3.43
CA ASP A 192 -11.23 -8.19 3.96
C ASP A 192 -9.88 -8.34 4.66
N GLU A 193 -9.73 -9.42 5.42
CA GLU A 193 -8.56 -9.68 6.24
C GLU A 193 -7.34 -10.09 5.40
N ILE A 194 -7.53 -10.97 4.41
CA ILE A 194 -6.44 -11.41 3.53
C ILE A 194 -6.05 -10.33 2.52
N VAL A 195 -7.00 -9.50 2.07
CA VAL A 195 -6.72 -8.32 1.22
C VAL A 195 -5.97 -7.26 2.03
N ALA A 196 -6.35 -7.03 3.30
CA ALA A 196 -5.57 -6.17 4.19
C ALA A 196 -4.13 -6.70 4.35
N ALA A 197 -3.97 -8.02 4.49
CA ALA A 197 -2.65 -8.66 4.60
C ALA A 197 -1.80 -8.49 3.34
N SER A 198 -2.39 -8.58 2.15
CA SER A 198 -1.67 -8.44 0.87
C SER A 198 -1.15 -7.04 0.67
N VAL A 199 -1.95 -6.01 0.99
CA VAL A 199 -1.52 -4.62 0.90
C VAL A 199 -0.49 -4.27 1.98
N ALA A 200 -0.60 -4.88 3.15
CA ALA A 200 0.34 -4.68 4.25
C ALA A 200 1.73 -5.30 4.02
N GLY A 201 1.99 -5.95 2.88
CA GLY A 201 3.34 -6.25 2.36
C GLY A 201 4.21 -7.16 3.23
N VAL A 202 3.67 -8.23 3.80
CA VAL A 202 4.47 -9.27 4.48
C VAL A 202 5.08 -10.19 3.41
N PRO A 203 6.37 -10.61 3.45
CA PRO A 203 7.37 -10.51 4.52
C PRO A 203 8.39 -9.37 4.36
N TRP A 204 8.71 -8.68 5.46
CA TRP A 204 9.60 -7.49 5.48
C TRP A 204 11.02 -7.75 6.02
N ARG A 205 11.25 -8.89 6.69
CA ARG A 205 12.46 -9.11 7.52
C ARG A 205 13.77 -9.03 6.74
N HIS A 206 13.77 -9.39 5.46
CA HIS A 206 14.98 -9.38 4.63
C HIS A 206 15.41 -7.97 4.21
N GLU A 207 14.47 -7.03 4.18
CA GLU A 207 14.70 -5.64 3.78
C GLU A 207 15.16 -4.77 4.96
N PHE A 208 15.03 -5.28 6.18
CA PHE A 208 15.30 -4.54 7.40
C PHE A 208 16.71 -4.83 7.91
N PRO A 209 17.38 -3.85 8.55
CA PRO A 209 18.69 -4.07 9.13
C PRO A 209 18.67 -5.15 10.22
N ASN A 210 19.68 -6.03 10.20
CA ASN A 210 19.79 -7.17 11.13
C ASN A 210 20.85 -6.93 12.22
N HIS A 211 20.89 -5.74 12.79
CA HIS A 211 21.83 -5.39 13.87
C HIS A 211 21.09 -5.25 15.21
N CYS A 212 21.69 -5.78 16.27
CA CYS A 212 21.19 -5.68 17.63
C CYS A 212 21.11 -4.21 18.04
N MET A 213 19.94 -3.74 18.42
CA MET A 213 19.74 -2.36 18.88
C MET A 213 20.56 -2.04 20.13
N ARG A 214 20.88 -3.04 20.96
CA ARG A 214 21.67 -2.85 22.18
C ARG A 214 23.17 -2.84 21.91
N CYS A 215 23.70 -3.76 21.10
CA CYS A 215 25.15 -3.97 20.99
C CYS A 215 25.73 -3.91 19.58
N GLY A 216 24.90 -3.66 18.56
CA GLY A 216 25.32 -3.55 17.16
C GLY A 216 25.71 -4.86 16.46
N LYS A 217 25.85 -5.98 17.20
CA LYS A 217 26.14 -7.31 16.61
C LYS A 217 24.97 -7.84 15.76
N PRO A 218 25.18 -8.80 14.85
CA PRO A 218 24.09 -9.44 14.13
C PRO A 218 22.98 -9.94 15.06
N ALA A 219 21.73 -9.73 14.66
CA ALA A 219 20.55 -10.00 15.45
C ALA A 219 19.39 -10.50 14.59
N SER A 220 18.36 -11.02 15.27
CA SER A 220 17.06 -11.30 14.68
C SER A 220 16.01 -10.35 15.24
N TRP A 221 14.98 -10.09 14.44
CA TRP A 221 13.78 -9.37 14.86
C TRP A 221 12.91 -10.31 15.70
N ARG A 222 12.76 -9.98 16.99
CA ARG A 222 12.00 -10.77 17.95
C ARG A 222 10.65 -10.13 18.23
N PRO A 223 9.52 -10.82 17.98
CA PRO A 223 8.21 -10.31 18.31
C PRO A 223 8.00 -10.27 19.84
N VAL A 224 7.20 -9.31 20.31
CA VAL A 224 6.88 -9.11 21.73
C VAL A 224 5.43 -9.50 22.05
N LEU A 225 4.48 -9.17 21.16
CA LEU A 225 3.09 -9.60 21.32
C LEU A 225 2.88 -10.97 20.69
N SER A 226 2.14 -11.81 21.41
CA SER A 226 1.71 -13.12 20.92
C SER A 226 0.19 -13.15 20.73
N PRO A 227 -0.30 -13.83 19.68
CA PRO A 227 -1.73 -14.06 19.49
C PRO A 227 -2.28 -14.97 20.59
N ALA A 228 -3.61 -14.95 20.77
CA ALA A 228 -4.29 -15.96 21.58
C ALA A 228 -4.11 -17.37 20.95
N PRO A 229 -4.06 -18.46 21.75
CA PRO A 229 -3.83 -19.81 21.23
C PRO A 229 -4.80 -20.29 20.15
N ASN A 230 -6.01 -19.71 20.12
CA ASN A 230 -7.09 -20.04 19.19
C ASN A 230 -7.40 -18.88 18.21
N ALA A 231 -6.48 -17.93 18.03
CA ALA A 231 -6.68 -16.83 17.10
C ALA A 231 -6.80 -17.35 15.66
N PRO A 232 -7.74 -16.83 14.85
CA PRO A 232 -7.86 -17.15 13.43
C PRO A 232 -6.53 -16.95 12.68
N LEU A 233 -6.20 -17.87 11.77
CA LEU A 233 -4.95 -17.85 11.00
C LEU A 233 -4.81 -16.56 10.19
N GLU A 234 -5.94 -16.07 9.68
CA GLU A 234 -6.09 -14.88 8.89
C GLU A 234 -5.66 -13.62 9.64
N LEU A 235 -5.71 -13.60 10.98
CA LEU A 235 -5.33 -12.44 11.78
C LEU A 235 -3.84 -12.47 12.20
N LEU A 236 -3.15 -13.59 12.02
CA LEU A 236 -1.82 -13.80 12.57
C LEU A 236 -0.75 -12.92 11.91
N TRP A 237 -0.96 -12.49 10.66
CA TRP A 237 0.02 -11.66 9.95
C TRP A 237 0.24 -10.30 10.63
N ARG A 238 -0.76 -9.74 11.35
CA ARG A 238 -0.57 -8.50 12.11
C ARG A 238 0.45 -8.64 13.24
N TYR A 239 0.55 -9.82 13.85
CA TYR A 239 1.61 -10.12 14.83
C TYR A 239 2.98 -10.34 14.18
N GLN A 240 3.03 -10.58 12.87
CA GLN A 240 4.28 -10.73 12.13
C GLN A 240 4.85 -9.37 11.68
N ARG A 241 4.11 -8.27 11.88
CA ARG A 241 4.51 -6.90 11.54
C ARG A 241 5.80 -6.46 12.23
N PRO A 242 6.58 -5.54 11.62
CA PRO A 242 7.79 -5.01 12.24
C PRO A 242 7.49 -4.21 13.51
N GLU A 243 6.35 -3.54 13.56
CA GLU A 243 5.89 -2.80 14.74
C GLU A 243 5.78 -3.68 15.99
N ASN A 244 5.62 -5.00 15.82
CA ASN A 244 5.56 -5.95 16.92
C ASN A 244 6.95 -6.45 17.36
N ALA A 245 8.05 -6.01 16.74
CA ALA A 245 9.34 -6.66 16.88
C ALA A 245 10.50 -5.72 17.18
N ILE A 246 11.49 -6.25 17.89
CA ILE A 246 12.74 -5.57 18.25
C ILE A 246 13.96 -6.35 17.74
N PRO A 247 14.96 -5.68 17.12
CA PRO A 247 16.15 -6.36 16.64
C PRO A 247 17.14 -6.55 17.80
N ILE A 248 17.27 -7.77 18.31
CA ILE A 248 18.13 -8.06 19.47
C ILE A 248 18.82 -9.42 19.36
N CYS A 249 20.13 -9.46 19.65
CA CYS A 249 20.92 -10.69 19.61
C CYS A 249 20.68 -11.57 20.84
N HIS A 250 20.91 -12.88 20.70
CA HIS A 250 20.73 -13.88 21.75
C HIS A 250 21.39 -13.48 23.08
N HIS A 251 22.65 -13.07 23.03
CA HIS A 251 23.40 -12.68 24.22
C HIS A 251 22.77 -11.49 24.98
N CYS A 252 22.23 -10.51 24.24
CA CYS A 252 21.54 -9.37 24.88
C CYS A 252 20.19 -9.78 25.44
N THR A 253 19.45 -10.66 24.75
CA THR A 253 18.21 -11.25 25.26
C THR A 253 18.43 -11.95 26.60
N GLU A 254 19.48 -12.77 26.73
CA GLU A 254 19.83 -13.44 27.98
C GLU A 254 20.27 -12.47 29.07
N THR A 255 21.16 -11.51 28.72
CA THR A 255 21.70 -10.55 29.69
C THR A 255 20.60 -9.70 30.32
N LEU A 256 19.64 -9.27 29.50
CA LEU A 256 18.49 -8.49 29.93
C LEU A 256 17.40 -9.35 30.60
N ASN A 257 17.52 -10.68 30.57
CA ASN A 257 16.45 -11.60 30.95
C ASN A 257 15.13 -11.31 30.20
N LEU A 258 15.26 -10.85 28.95
CA LEU A 258 14.18 -10.20 28.20
C LEU A 258 12.95 -11.10 28.06
N LEU A 259 13.15 -12.40 27.82
CA LEU A 259 12.03 -13.35 27.64
C LEU A 259 11.15 -13.54 28.88
N ARG A 260 11.63 -13.17 30.06
CA ARG A 260 10.90 -13.31 31.33
C ARG A 260 10.36 -11.98 31.85
N ASP A 261 10.67 -10.88 31.18
CA ASP A 261 10.30 -9.53 31.59
C ASP A 261 9.42 -8.89 30.52
N GLU A 262 8.11 -9.05 30.66
CA GLU A 262 7.12 -8.49 29.73
C GLU A 262 7.15 -6.96 29.71
N SER A 263 7.34 -6.32 30.87
CA SER A 263 7.46 -4.86 30.95
C SER A 263 8.64 -4.37 30.11
N LEU A 264 9.79 -5.02 30.24
CA LEU A 264 10.98 -4.67 29.48
C LEU A 264 10.77 -4.87 27.96
N GLN A 265 10.09 -5.94 27.55
CA GLN A 265 9.75 -6.17 26.14
C GLN A 265 8.88 -5.04 25.59
N LEU A 266 7.84 -4.66 26.34
CA LEU A 266 6.91 -3.59 25.99
C LEU A 266 7.63 -2.23 25.93
N ASP A 267 8.48 -1.91 26.90
CA ASP A 267 9.26 -0.67 26.91
C ASP A 267 10.22 -0.58 25.70
N MET A 268 10.85 -1.69 25.33
CA MET A 268 11.76 -1.72 24.17
C MET A 268 11.04 -1.51 22.85
N VAL A 269 9.90 -2.17 22.63
CA VAL A 269 9.15 -2.03 21.37
C VAL A 269 8.44 -0.67 21.31
N TRP A 270 7.88 -0.20 22.43
CA TRP A 270 7.23 1.10 22.53
C TRP A 270 8.23 2.23 22.33
N GLY A 271 9.41 2.14 22.96
CA GLY A 271 10.47 3.11 22.74
C GLY A 271 11.02 3.13 21.30
N LEU A 272 11.02 1.98 20.60
CA LEU A 272 11.49 1.87 19.22
C LEU A 272 10.46 2.40 18.20
N TRP A 273 9.21 2.01 18.35
CA TRP A 273 8.14 2.21 17.37
C TRP A 273 7.11 3.28 17.76
N GLY A 274 7.17 3.81 18.98
CA GLY A 274 6.32 4.89 19.47
C GLY A 274 4.84 4.71 19.10
N PRO A 275 4.20 5.73 18.48
CA PRO A 275 2.80 5.69 18.07
C PRO A 275 2.43 4.50 17.16
N ARG A 276 3.37 3.96 16.38
CA ARG A 276 3.12 2.77 15.54
C ARG A 276 2.85 1.54 16.40
N PHE A 277 3.63 1.34 17.47
CA PHE A 277 3.38 0.25 18.41
C PHE A 277 2.16 0.53 19.28
N GLU A 278 1.91 1.78 19.66
CA GLU A 278 0.70 2.14 20.41
C GLU A 278 -0.57 1.76 19.67
N ALA A 279 -0.64 2.04 18.36
CA ALA A 279 -1.78 1.67 17.54
C ALA A 279 -1.95 0.15 17.43
N LEU A 280 -0.86 -0.58 17.22
CA LEU A 280 -0.86 -2.05 17.24
C LEU A 280 -1.30 -2.60 18.61
N TRP A 281 -0.84 -2.00 19.70
CA TRP A 281 -1.17 -2.39 21.07
C TRP A 281 -2.64 -2.13 21.39
N GLN A 282 -3.19 -0.99 20.95
CA GLN A 282 -4.62 -0.70 21.04
C GLN A 282 -5.45 -1.73 20.27
N TRP A 283 -5.08 -2.03 19.04
CA TRP A 283 -5.70 -3.11 18.26
C TRP A 283 -5.63 -4.46 18.98
N HIS A 284 -4.46 -4.84 19.49
CA HIS A 284 -4.26 -6.08 20.22
C HIS A 284 -5.17 -6.19 21.45
N ARG A 285 -5.28 -5.10 22.22
CA ARG A 285 -6.15 -5.03 23.41
C ARG A 285 -7.62 -5.03 23.02
N ALA A 286 -8.01 -4.31 21.98
CA ALA A 286 -9.39 -4.28 21.49
C ALA A 286 -9.83 -5.68 21.02
N LEU A 287 -8.97 -6.37 20.27
CA LEU A 287 -9.19 -7.76 19.84
C LEU A 287 -9.38 -8.69 21.04
N LYS A 288 -8.46 -8.65 22.02
CA LYS A 288 -8.55 -9.49 23.24
C LYS A 288 -9.82 -9.24 24.06
N ASN A 289 -10.33 -8.01 24.05
CA ASN A 289 -11.50 -7.62 24.83
C ASN A 289 -12.81 -7.64 24.02
N HIS A 290 -12.79 -8.10 22.77
CA HIS A 290 -13.92 -8.05 21.84
C HIS A 290 -14.52 -6.64 21.68
N ARG A 291 -13.64 -5.64 21.53
CA ARG A 291 -13.97 -4.21 21.39
C ARG A 291 -13.46 -3.59 20.09
N LEU A 292 -13.24 -4.40 19.06
CA LEU A 292 -12.95 -3.85 17.74
C LEU A 292 -14.19 -3.10 17.22
N PRO A 293 -14.01 -1.99 16.48
CA PRO A 293 -15.12 -1.23 15.92
C PRO A 293 -15.85 -2.08 14.88
N GLY A 294 -17.18 -2.04 14.89
CA GLY A 294 -18.00 -2.79 13.93
C GLY A 294 -17.97 -2.21 12.52
N ASP A 295 -17.59 -0.94 12.39
CA ASP A 295 -17.49 -0.15 11.16
C ASP A 295 -16.04 0.03 10.69
N TRP A 296 -15.12 -0.83 11.12
CA TRP A 296 -13.73 -0.77 10.69
C TRP A 296 -13.60 -1.07 9.19
N ASP A 297 -13.32 -0.02 8.42
CA ASP A 297 -12.99 -0.11 6.99
C ASP A 297 -11.54 -0.54 6.77
N MET A 298 -11.35 -1.84 6.49
CA MET A 298 -10.05 -2.42 6.16
C MET A 298 -9.53 -2.04 4.77
N CYS A 299 -10.38 -1.53 3.87
CA CYS A 299 -9.93 -1.08 2.54
C CYS A 299 -9.14 0.22 2.65
N THR A 300 -9.57 1.14 3.51
CA THR A 300 -8.84 2.40 3.75
C THR A 300 -7.82 2.29 4.88
N HIS A 301 -8.06 1.45 5.88
CA HIS A 301 -7.20 1.28 7.06
C HIS A 301 -6.90 -0.20 7.35
N PRO A 302 -6.09 -0.88 6.52
CA PRO A 302 -5.88 -2.33 6.60
C PRO A 302 -5.16 -2.80 7.88
N LEU A 303 -4.34 -1.96 8.52
CA LEU A 303 -3.54 -2.40 9.67
C LEU A 303 -4.33 -2.38 10.98
N TRP A 304 -5.04 -1.30 11.26
CA TRP A 304 -5.85 -1.08 12.45
C TRP A 304 -6.85 0.06 12.20
N PRO A 305 -7.94 0.12 12.97
CA PRO A 305 -8.92 1.21 12.88
C PRO A 305 -8.31 2.60 12.91
N ARG A 306 -8.97 3.55 12.25
CA ARG A 306 -8.50 4.93 12.10
C ARG A 306 -8.31 5.61 13.45
N GLU A 307 -9.14 5.32 14.44
CA GLU A 307 -9.09 5.88 15.78
C GLU A 307 -7.91 5.36 16.63
N TYR A 308 -7.28 4.24 16.25
CA TYR A 308 -6.16 3.69 17.01
C TYR A 308 -4.82 4.29 16.57
N GLY A 309 -4.76 4.81 15.36
CA GLY A 309 -3.57 5.43 14.78
C GLY A 309 -3.77 6.91 14.47
N GLY A 310 -2.69 7.65 14.29
CA GLY A 310 -2.77 8.99 13.72
C GLY A 310 -3.15 9.01 12.24
N THR A 311 -3.05 10.18 11.63
CA THR A 311 -3.36 10.40 10.20
C THR A 311 -2.16 10.21 9.28
N SER A 312 -0.97 10.02 9.83
CA SER A 312 0.28 9.91 9.08
C SER A 312 1.14 8.72 9.57
N TRP A 313 2.15 8.34 8.79
CA TRP A 313 3.11 7.31 9.17
C TRP A 313 3.72 7.59 10.55
N GLU A 314 4.23 8.81 10.73
CA GLU A 314 4.93 9.31 11.92
C GLU A 314 4.09 9.18 13.18
N THR A 315 2.76 9.32 13.03
CA THR A 315 1.77 9.35 14.12
C THR A 315 1.05 8.02 14.34
N GLY A 316 1.44 6.94 13.66
CA GLY A 316 0.84 5.62 13.91
C GLY A 316 -0.25 5.20 12.92
N SER A 317 -0.43 5.86 11.78
CA SER A 317 -1.59 5.61 10.91
C SER A 317 -1.68 4.21 10.33
N GLY A 318 -2.87 3.59 10.43
CA GLY A 318 -3.16 2.29 9.82
C GLY A 318 -3.60 2.38 8.36
N ALA A 319 -3.57 3.58 7.76
CA ALA A 319 -4.10 3.86 6.44
C ALA A 319 -3.35 3.15 5.32
N LEU A 320 -4.04 2.90 4.20
CA LEU A 320 -3.54 2.23 3.00
C LEU A 320 -2.20 2.78 2.51
N ALA A 321 -2.05 4.11 2.48
CA ALA A 321 -0.82 4.80 2.07
C ALA A 321 0.39 4.54 2.98
N HIS A 322 0.15 4.01 4.19
CA HIS A 322 1.13 3.76 5.24
C HIS A 322 1.12 2.29 5.70
N ALA A 323 0.47 1.42 4.91
CA ALA A 323 0.30 0.02 5.24
C ALA A 323 1.58 -0.79 5.00
N VAL A 324 2.42 -0.39 4.05
CA VAL A 324 3.66 -1.10 3.71
C VAL A 324 4.64 -1.06 4.89
N PRO A 325 5.38 -2.15 5.17
CA PRO A 325 6.38 -2.17 6.23
C PRO A 325 7.54 -1.23 5.91
N HIS A 326 7.90 -0.37 6.85
CA HIS A 326 9.11 0.46 6.76
C HIS A 326 9.96 0.32 8.02
N PRO A 327 11.30 0.47 7.91
CA PRO A 327 12.17 0.59 9.09
C PRO A 327 11.64 1.67 10.04
N PRO A 328 11.99 1.64 11.35
CA PRO A 328 11.51 2.60 12.35
C PRO A 328 12.12 4.02 12.21
N ARG A 329 12.22 4.51 10.98
CA ARG A 329 12.59 5.88 10.61
C ARG A 329 11.36 6.77 10.63
N ASP A 330 11.59 8.03 10.95
CA ASP A 330 10.58 9.09 10.92
C ASP A 330 9.36 8.84 11.84
N VAL A 331 9.47 7.91 12.78
CA VAL A 331 8.44 7.71 13.80
C VAL A 331 8.53 8.82 14.85
N LEU A 332 7.41 9.46 15.17
CA LEU A 332 7.36 10.54 16.16
C LEU A 332 7.57 9.98 17.58
N ARG A 333 8.76 10.20 18.15
CA ARG A 333 9.12 9.75 19.50
C ARG A 333 9.27 10.94 20.44
N ASN A 334 8.36 11.07 21.40
CA ASN A 334 8.51 11.99 22.54
C ASN A 334 9.61 11.53 23.53
N GLU A 335 9.93 12.37 24.52
CA GLU A 335 10.95 12.09 25.54
C GLU A 335 10.68 10.80 26.34
N GLN A 336 9.41 10.45 26.57
CA GLN A 336 9.06 9.25 27.33
C GLN A 336 9.43 7.98 26.58
N HIS A 337 9.18 7.93 25.26
CA HIS A 337 9.61 6.81 24.41
C HIS A 337 11.13 6.63 24.46
N LEU A 338 11.87 7.73 24.31
CA LEU A 338 13.33 7.71 24.31
C LEU A 338 13.87 7.28 25.67
N GLN A 339 13.27 7.77 26.75
CA GLN A 339 13.68 7.44 28.11
C GLN A 339 13.38 5.97 28.46
N ALA A 340 12.21 5.45 28.10
CA ALA A 340 11.87 4.04 28.29
C ALA A 340 12.84 3.13 27.52
N LEU A 341 13.15 3.47 26.27
CA LEU A 341 14.12 2.74 25.48
C LEU A 341 15.51 2.74 26.12
N LYS A 342 15.96 3.91 26.57
CA LYS A 342 17.25 4.07 27.24
C LYS A 342 17.29 3.25 28.53
N GLN A 343 16.30 3.38 29.40
CA GLN A 343 16.21 2.59 30.62
C GLN A 343 16.23 1.09 30.32
N ALA A 344 15.49 0.64 29.30
CA ALA A 344 15.47 -0.76 28.90
C ALA A 344 16.84 -1.27 28.44
N LEU A 345 17.50 -0.55 27.53
CA LEU A 345 18.80 -0.94 26.94
C LEU A 345 19.95 -0.94 27.96
N TYR A 346 19.89 -0.04 28.94
CA TYR A 346 20.92 0.17 29.97
C TYR A 346 20.54 -0.39 31.35
N SER A 347 19.41 -1.10 31.48
CA SER A 347 18.97 -1.75 32.72
C SER A 347 19.96 -2.76 33.31
N LYS A 348 20.89 -3.25 32.48
CA LYS A 348 21.98 -4.16 32.86
C LYS A 348 23.30 -3.68 32.27
N PRO A 349 24.43 -3.88 32.98
CA PRO A 349 25.74 -3.48 32.49
C PRO A 349 26.11 -4.20 31.19
N PHE A 350 26.91 -3.54 30.36
CA PHE A 350 27.50 -4.15 29.18
C PHE A 350 28.66 -5.06 29.58
N ARG A 351 28.64 -6.31 29.12
CA ARG A 351 29.80 -7.19 29.21
C ARG A 351 30.64 -7.03 27.93
N GLY A 352 31.74 -6.27 28.01
CA GLY A 352 32.68 -6.02 26.89
C GLY A 352 32.81 -4.55 26.50
N ARG A 353 33.45 -4.25 25.35
CA ARG A 353 33.51 -2.88 24.80
C ARG A 353 32.10 -2.31 24.74
N GLN A 354 31.89 -1.12 25.34
CA GLN A 354 30.68 -0.36 25.09
C GLN A 354 30.51 -0.25 23.57
N PRO A 355 29.31 -0.50 23.04
CA PRO A 355 29.10 -0.24 21.63
C PRO A 355 29.35 1.25 21.44
N GLY A 356 30.34 1.60 20.61
CA GLY A 356 30.20 2.85 19.86
C GLY A 356 28.88 2.81 19.07
N GLU A 357 28.44 3.95 18.55
CA GLU A 357 27.19 4.10 17.79
C GLU A 357 26.90 2.86 16.93
N ALA A 358 25.95 2.03 17.37
CA ALA A 358 25.57 0.85 16.63
C ALA A 358 25.07 1.29 15.24
N PRO A 359 25.31 0.53 14.16
CA PRO A 359 24.81 0.88 12.83
C PRO A 359 23.30 1.17 12.82
N LEU A 360 22.53 0.53 13.70
CA LEU A 360 21.10 0.79 13.90
C LEU A 360 20.81 2.14 14.58
N GLN A 361 21.64 2.58 15.53
CA GLN A 361 21.51 3.89 16.17
C GLN A 361 21.73 5.02 15.16
N LYS A 362 22.70 4.84 14.24
CA LYS A 362 22.91 5.74 13.09
C LYS A 362 21.80 5.70 12.04
N LEU A 363 21.16 4.54 11.86
CA LEU A 363 20.13 4.31 10.83
C LEU A 363 18.76 4.89 11.19
N LEU A 364 18.56 5.24 12.46
CA LEU A 364 17.29 5.62 13.07
C LEU A 364 17.34 7.03 13.69
N ASP A 365 18.43 7.78 13.41
CA ASP A 365 18.80 9.05 14.04
C ASP A 365 18.62 9.02 15.57
N PHE A 366 18.88 7.85 16.19
CA PHE A 366 18.87 7.70 17.63
C PHE A 366 20.19 8.23 18.19
N HIS A 367 20.24 9.52 18.48
CA HIS A 367 21.26 10.08 19.36
C HIS A 367 20.90 9.73 20.80
N LEU A 368 21.36 8.55 21.26
CA LEU A 368 21.41 8.28 22.69
C LEU A 368 22.61 9.05 23.25
N ASP A 369 22.39 10.28 23.70
CA ASP A 369 23.37 10.95 24.55
C ASP A 369 23.56 10.09 25.81
N ILE A 370 24.68 9.36 25.83
CA ILE A 370 25.14 8.66 27.02
C ILE A 370 25.57 9.76 27.99
N PRO A 371 24.91 9.92 29.16
CA PRO A 371 25.36 10.90 30.14
C PRO A 371 26.77 10.46 30.57
N LYS A 372 27.76 11.33 30.33
CA LYS A 372 29.09 11.15 30.90
C LYS A 372 28.95 11.25 32.42
N GLY A 373 28.81 10.11 33.10
CA GLY A 373 28.69 10.11 34.56
C GLY A 373 28.42 8.77 35.21
N ASP A 374 27.53 7.95 34.66
CA ASP A 374 27.08 6.74 35.37
C ASP A 374 27.73 5.48 34.78
N SER A 375 29.00 5.29 35.14
CA SER A 375 29.64 3.97 35.12
C SER A 375 29.53 3.36 36.52
N PRO A 376 29.12 2.10 36.70
CA PRO A 376 29.73 1.26 37.71
C PRO A 376 31.13 0.82 37.28
#